data_AF-A0A1F5U009-F1
#
_entry.id   AF-A0A1F5U009-F1
#
_cell.length_a   1.000
_cell.length_b   1.000
_cell.length_c   1.000
_cell.angle_alpha   90.00
_cell.angle_beta   90.00
_cell.angle_gamma   90.00
#
_symmetry.space_group_name_H-M   'P 1'
#
loop_
_entity.id
_entity.type
_entity.pdbx_description
1 polymer ?
#
loop_
_entity_poly.entity_id
_entity_poly.type
_entity_poly.pdbx_seq_one_letter_code
_entity_poly.pdbx_strand_id
1 'polypeptide(L)' 'MRWEVEVWYKPGVTDAVGDSVKKGVGDLGISGVSSVKTGQVYIIEGKLDKKQIDKICSGLLANGIVQFYKIKKA' A
#
# COMPACT_ATOMS: atom_id res chain seq x y z
N MET A 1 -9.73 -19.50 0.78
CA MET A 1 -8.35 -19.09 1.17
C MET A 1 -8.32 -17.58 1.17
N ARG A 2 -7.57 -16.97 2.08
CA ARG A 2 -7.50 -15.52 2.21
C ARG A 2 -6.10 -15.03 1.86
N TRP A 3 -6.03 -13.93 1.14
CA TRP A 3 -4.80 -13.26 0.76
C TRP A 3 -4.88 -11.80 1.21
N GLU A 4 -3.75 -11.29 1.65
CA GLU A 4 -3.56 -9.89 2.01
C GLU A 4 -2.53 -9.31 1.05
N VAL A 5 -2.91 -8.26 0.33
CA VAL A 5 -2.05 -7.57 -0.63
C VAL A 5 -1.88 -6.14 -0.17
N GLU A 6 -0.65 -5.76 0.15
CA GLU A 6 -0.32 -4.37 0.44
C GLU A 6 0.26 -3.72 -0.82
N VAL A 7 -0.21 -2.53 -1.18
CA VAL A 7 0.29 -1.72 -2.30
C VAL A 7 0.80 -0.40 -1.76
N TRP A 8 2.04 -0.06 -2.10
CA TRP A 8 2.78 1.09 -1.57
C TRP A 8 3.46 1.88 -2.68
N TYR A 9 3.64 3.19 -2.51
CA TYR A 9 4.50 3.99 -3.38
C TYR A 9 5.97 3.60 -3.23
N LYS A 10 6.70 3.56 -4.35
CA LYS A 10 8.15 3.30 -4.36
C LYS A 10 8.93 4.44 -3.69
N PRO A 11 10.13 4.17 -3.15
CA PRO A 11 11.03 5.22 -2.70
C PRO A 11 11.28 6.26 -3.80
N GLY A 12 11.20 7.55 -3.46
CA GLY A 12 11.36 8.66 -4.40
C GLY A 12 10.09 9.06 -5.14
N VAL A 13 8.98 8.32 -5.00
CA VAL A 13 7.67 8.74 -5.52
C VAL A 13 6.95 9.56 -4.45
N THR A 14 6.40 10.70 -4.86
CA THR A 14 5.63 11.59 -4.00
C THR A 14 4.34 10.92 -3.54
N ASP A 15 4.10 10.95 -2.24
CA ASP A 15 2.87 10.52 -1.59
C ASP A 15 2.15 11.74 -1.01
N ALA A 16 1.33 12.40 -1.85
CA ALA A 16 0.63 13.62 -1.47
C ALA A 16 -0.35 13.42 -0.30
N VAL A 17 -0.91 12.21 -0.16
CA VAL A 17 -1.80 11.87 0.96
C VAL A 17 -0.97 11.76 2.24
N GLY A 18 0.16 11.07 2.20
CA GLY A 18 1.10 10.99 3.33
C GLY A 18 1.58 12.35 3.81
N ASP A 19 1.94 13.24 2.87
CA ASP A 19 2.35 14.61 3.19
C ASP A 19 1.22 15.41 3.87
N SER A 20 -0.01 15.26 3.39
CA SER A 20 -1.18 15.92 3.98
C SER A 20 -1.49 15.37 5.38
N VAL A 21 -1.40 14.05 5.57
CA VAL A 21 -1.57 13.40 6.88
C VAL A 21 -0.49 13.86 7.86
N LYS A 22 0.78 13.98 7.43
CA LYS A 22 1.86 14.47 8.28
C LYS A 22 1.58 15.88 8.82
N LYS A 23 1.00 16.76 8.00
CA LYS A 23 0.57 18.10 8.45
C LYS A 23 -0.54 17.99 9.49
N GLY A 24 -1.59 17.23 9.20
CA GLY A 24 -2.70 17.03 10.13
C GLY A 24 -2.29 16.43 11.48
N VAL A 25 -1.32 15.51 11.49
CA VAL A 25 -0.72 14.98 12.73
C VAL A 25 -0.07 16.08 13.55
N GLY A 26 0.63 17.02 12.90
CA GLY A 26 1.21 18.20 13.55
C GLY A 26 0.14 19.14 14.11
N ASP A 27 -0.95 19.35 13.38
CA ASP A 27 -2.08 20.18 13.82
C ASP A 27 -2.76 19.61 15.08
N LEU A 28 -2.70 18.28 15.28
CA LEU A 28 -3.17 17.60 16.49
C LEU A 28 -2.18 17.67 17.66
N GLY A 29 -1.04 18.34 17.50
CA GLY A 29 0.00 18.45 18.54
C GLY A 29 0.85 17.19 18.73
N ILE A 30 0.75 16.21 17.83
CA ILE A 30 1.55 14.98 17.89
C ILE A 30 2.94 15.29 17.32
N SER A 31 3.95 15.22 18.19
CA SER A 31 5.35 15.48 17.83
C SER A 31 6.15 14.20 17.59
N GLY A 32 7.31 14.32 16.93
CA GLY A 32 8.23 13.20 16.68
C GLY A 32 7.97 12.39 15.41
N VAL A 33 6.91 12.68 14.65
CA VAL A 33 6.63 12.00 13.37
C VAL A 33 7.52 12.56 12.25
N SER A 34 8.56 11.82 11.89
CA SER A 34 9.53 12.22 10.85
C SER A 34 9.03 12.00 9.43
N SER A 35 8.20 10.98 9.20
CA SER A 35 7.64 10.65 7.89
C SER A 35 6.30 9.92 8.01
N VAL A 36 5.47 10.05 6.99
CA VAL A 36 4.23 9.30 6.83
C VAL A 36 4.25 8.69 5.44
N LYS A 37 3.81 7.43 5.34
CA LYS A 37 3.57 6.77 4.06
C LYS A 37 2.19 6.17 4.06
N THR A 38 1.53 6.25 2.92
CA THR A 38 0.22 5.69 2.69
C THR A 38 0.33 4.54 1.69
N GLY A 39 -0.59 3.60 1.84
CA GLY A 39 -0.69 2.41 1.03
C GLY A 39 -2.10 1.86 1.12
N GLN A 40 -2.41 0.92 0.24
CA GLN A 40 -3.70 0.24 0.20
C GLN A 40 -3.51 -1.22 0.60
N VAL A 41 -4.42 -1.75 1.40
CA VAL A 41 -4.45 -3.16 1.75
C VAL A 41 -5.72 -3.77 1.17
N TYR A 42 -5.56 -4.79 0.33
CA TYR A 42 -6.65 -5.56 -0.25
C TYR A 42 -6.71 -6.93 0.43
N ILE A 43 -7.90 -7.28 0.92
CA ILE A 43 -8.19 -8.63 1.40
C ILE A 43 -8.94 -9.35 0.30
N ILE A 44 -8.34 -10.41 -0.23
CA ILE A 44 -8.89 -11.17 -1.36
C ILE A 44 -9.20 -12.59 -0.87
N GLU A 45 -10.47 -12.97 -0.93
CA GLU A 45 -10.94 -14.28 -0.50
C GLU A 45 -11.40 -15.10 -1.71
N GLY A 46 -10.96 -16.37 -1.75
CA GLY A 46 -11.36 -17.28 -2.83
C GLY A 46 -10.50 -18.53 -2.92
N LYS A 47 -10.72 -19.31 -3.98
CA LYS A 47 -9.86 -20.43 -4.39
C LYS A 47 -8.85 -19.94 -5.43
N LEU A 48 -7.93 -19.09 -4.98
CA LEU A 48 -6.89 -18.49 -5.81
C LEU A 48 -5.51 -18.96 -5.34
N ASP A 49 -4.66 -19.31 -6.29
CA ASP A 49 -3.24 -19.56 -6.04
C ASP A 49 -2.42 -18.27 -6.06
N LYS A 50 -1.14 -18.37 -5.68
CA LYS A 50 -0.24 -17.21 -5.61
C LYS A 50 -0.02 -16.55 -6.98
N LYS A 51 0.02 -17.33 -8.07
CA LYS A 51 0.27 -16.80 -9.43
C LYS A 51 -0.93 -15.97 -9.91
N GLN A 52 -2.15 -16.40 -9.58
CA GLN A 52 -3.36 -15.67 -9.89
C GLN A 52 -3.42 -14.35 -9.12
N ILE A 53 -3.09 -14.36 -7.82
CA ILE A 53 -3.01 -13.12 -7.03
C ILE A 53 -1.95 -12.18 -7.59
N ASP A 54 -0.77 -12.69 -7.93
CA ASP A 54 0.32 -11.90 -8.50
C ASP A 54 -0.07 -11.23 -9.83
N LYS A 55 -0.81 -11.95 -10.69
CA LYS A 55 -1.37 -11.41 -11.93
C LYS A 55 -2.40 -10.29 -11.67
N ILE A 56 -3.25 -10.44 -10.66
CA ILE A 56 -4.20 -9.41 -10.26
C ILE A 56 -3.46 -8.16 -9.74
N CYS A 57 -2.40 -8.36 -8.95
CA CYS A 57 -1.62 -7.27 -8.38
C CYS A 57 -0.91 -6.46 -9.47
N SER A 58 -0.13 -7.14 -10.32
CA SER A 58 0.66 -6.52 -11.38
C SER A 58 -0.17 -5.95 -12.53
N GLY A 59 -1.36 -6.51 -12.80
CA GLY A 59 -2.22 -6.09 -13.91
C GLY A 59 -3.30 -5.08 -13.56
N LEU A 60 -3.67 -4.94 -12.28
CA LEU A 60 -4.80 -4.11 -11.86
C LEU A 60 -4.53 -3.30 -10.58
N LEU A 61 -4.12 -3.96 -9.50
CA LEU A 61 -4.12 -3.31 -8.17
C LEU A 61 -2.93 -2.37 -7.94
N ALA A 62 -1.82 -2.58 -8.63
CA ALA A 62 -0.62 -1.77 -8.48
C ALA A 62 -0.14 -1.24 -9.84
N ASN A 63 0.20 0.04 -9.88
CA ASN A 63 0.95 0.59 -11.00
C ASN A 63 2.44 0.27 -10.83
N GLY A 64 2.94 -0.72 -11.58
CA GLY A 64 4.33 -1.19 -11.47
C GLY A 64 5.43 -0.14 -11.75
N ILE A 65 5.11 1.04 -12.30
CA ILE A 65 6.08 2.12 -12.49
C ILE A 65 6.34 2.82 -11.14
N VAL A 66 5.28 3.20 -10.43
CA VAL A 66 5.35 4.09 -9.25
C VAL A 66 5.06 3.39 -7.92
N GLN A 67 4.50 2.18 -7.96
CA GLN A 67 4.13 1.40 -6.78
C GLN A 67 4.81 0.02 -6.79
N PHE A 68 4.93 -0.56 -5.60
CA PHE A 68 5.26 -1.97 -5.39
C PHE A 68 4.18 -2.62 -4.53
N TYR A 69 4.07 -3.95 -4.58
CA TYR A 69 3.12 -4.69 -3.77
C TYR A 69 3.79 -5.84 -3.01
N LYS A 70 3.18 -6.23 -1.89
CA LYS A 70 3.55 -7.39 -1.08
C LYS A 70 2.35 -8.30 -0.93
N ILE A 71 2.54 -9.60 -1.12
CA ILE A 71 1.49 -10.61 -1.00
C ILE A 71 1.78 -11.46 0.24
N LYS A 72 0.80 -11.57 1.13
CA LYS A 72 0.81 -12.45 2.29
C LYS A 72 -0.39 -13.39 2.24
N LYS A 73 -0.17 -14.64 2.60
CA LYS A 73 -1.26 -15.60 2.80
C LYS A 73 -1.77 -15.45 4.23
N ALA A 74 -3.08 -15.31 4.39
CA ALA A 74 -3.76 -15.21 5.67
C ALA A 74 -4.49 -16.51 6.03
#